data_AF-B2ID73-F1
#
_entry.id   AF-B2ID73-F1
#
_cell.length_a   1.000
_cell.length_b   1.000
_cell.length_c   1.000
_cell.angle_alpha   90.00
_cell.angle_beta   90.00
_cell.angle_gamma   90.00
#
_symmetry.space_group_name_H-M   'P 1'
#
loop_
_entity.id
_entity.type
_entity.pdbx_description
1 polymer ?
#
loop_
_entity_poly.entity_id
_entity_poly.type
_entity_poly.pdbx_seq_one_letter_code
_entity_poly.pdbx_strand_id
1 'polypeptide(L)'
;MQVVKYRLCNPGLRPRRTKLEVPGWAGESEPRANGSHEHPWHCMPFAEGARYGIELFYPYENELHVSMREGKLIFDGDFGPDPETGLQWPPFRTFGETYYTYQILLDIKVEEGWAFRTEPHPRFYTDPTDSVPIAVPALLRQWWPMMSFIVFKSPAEGRTHIFRPGEPFAQIIVIPAEADFDLIEMGEEEAAERELQSRRIHQSRTTLGADTQWISSTNTVFDGTYRHLLSAAKQRAKKKPE
;
A
#
# COMPACT_ATOMS: atom_id res chain seq x y z
N MET A 1 -12.49 0.39 17.52
CA MET A 1 -11.90 -0.41 16.42
C MET A 1 -12.91 -0.43 15.30
N GLN A 2 -12.56 0.08 14.12
CA GLN A 2 -13.45 0.09 12.95
C GLN A 2 -13.60 -1.33 12.40
N VAL A 3 -14.84 -1.75 12.08
CA VAL A 3 -15.14 -3.08 11.55
C VAL A 3 -15.56 -2.95 10.09
N VAL A 4 -14.67 -3.37 9.18
CA VAL A 4 -14.96 -3.43 7.75
C VAL A 4 -15.63 -4.76 7.44
N LYS A 5 -16.82 -4.71 6.83
CA LYS A 5 -17.55 -5.91 6.40
C LYS A 5 -17.37 -6.06 4.89
N TYR A 6 -17.23 -7.29 4.42
CA TYR A 6 -17.12 -7.55 2.99
C TYR A 6 -17.95 -8.77 2.59
N ARG A 7 -18.32 -8.82 1.31
CA ARG A 7 -18.99 -9.94 0.66
C ARG A 7 -18.25 -10.26 -0.64
N LEU A 8 -18.00 -11.55 -0.88
CA LEU A 8 -17.34 -12.05 -2.08
C LEU A 8 -18.34 -12.79 -2.95
N CYS A 9 -18.36 -12.48 -4.25
CA CYS A 9 -18.97 -13.37 -5.23
C CYS A 9 -17.92 -14.32 -5.83
N ASN A 10 -16.63 -13.96 -5.80
CA ASN A 10 -15.50 -14.85 -6.08
C ASN A 10 -14.65 -15.07 -4.81
N PRO A 11 -14.58 -16.29 -4.25
CA PRO A 11 -13.85 -16.56 -3.00
C PRO A 11 -12.32 -16.42 -3.12
N GLY A 12 -11.77 -16.40 -4.34
CA GLY A 12 -10.32 -16.35 -4.58
C GLY A 12 -9.65 -15.02 -4.19
N LEU A 13 -10.40 -13.92 -4.05
CA LEU A 13 -9.82 -12.59 -3.76
C LEU A 13 -9.18 -12.46 -2.38
N ARG A 14 -9.59 -13.31 -1.42
CA ARG A 14 -9.00 -13.46 -0.08
C ARG A 14 -8.55 -12.15 0.60
N PRO A 15 -9.42 -11.13 0.73
CA PRO A 15 -9.05 -9.87 1.35
C PRO A 15 -8.58 -10.09 2.79
N ARG A 16 -7.41 -9.57 3.14
CA ARG A 16 -6.85 -9.64 4.49
C ARG A 16 -6.08 -8.37 4.81
N ARG A 17 -5.86 -8.09 6.10
CA ARG A 17 -4.99 -6.98 6.50
C ARG A 17 -3.61 -7.15 5.88
N THR A 18 -3.08 -6.08 5.32
CA THR A 18 -1.77 -6.11 4.67
C THR A 18 -0.68 -6.47 5.69
N LYS A 19 0.13 -7.46 5.33
CA LYS A 19 1.25 -7.92 6.14
C LYS A 19 2.54 -7.67 5.37
N LEU A 20 3.52 -7.11 6.07
CA LEU A 20 4.87 -6.96 5.53
C LEU A 20 5.54 -8.34 5.53
N GLU A 21 5.78 -8.90 4.35
CA GLU A 21 6.37 -10.23 4.17
C GLU A 21 7.86 -10.11 3.87
N VAL A 22 8.69 -10.45 4.87
CA VAL A 22 10.16 -10.45 4.82
C VAL A 22 10.65 -11.81 5.36
N PRO A 23 11.36 -12.65 4.58
CA PRO A 23 11.54 -12.50 3.14
C PRO A 23 10.20 -12.66 2.40
N GLY A 24 10.05 -12.01 1.25
CA GLY A 24 8.82 -12.05 0.48
C GLY A 24 8.71 -10.84 -0.43
N TRP A 25 7.50 -10.37 -0.67
CA TRP A 25 7.30 -9.23 -1.55
C TRP A 25 8.00 -7.94 -1.09
N ALA A 26 8.28 -7.80 0.22
CA ALA A 26 8.92 -6.61 0.75
C ALA A 26 10.45 -6.63 0.58
N GLY A 27 11.02 -7.73 0.06
CA GLY A 27 12.45 -7.90 -0.18
C GLY A 27 13.08 -8.97 0.72
N GLU A 28 14.40 -8.93 0.79
CA GLU A 28 15.22 -9.91 1.51
C GLU A 28 15.26 -9.65 3.02
N SER A 29 15.64 -10.68 3.77
CA SER A 29 15.76 -10.62 5.23
C SER A 29 17.16 -10.14 5.65
N GLU A 30 17.43 -8.86 5.46
CA GLU A 30 18.67 -8.21 5.88
C GLU A 30 18.61 -7.65 7.31
N PRO A 31 19.52 -8.04 8.23
CA PRO A 31 19.53 -7.49 9.58
C PRO A 31 19.83 -5.99 9.59
N ARG A 32 19.50 -5.32 10.69
CA ARG A 32 19.95 -3.93 10.95
C ARG A 32 21.36 -3.97 11.53
N ALA A 33 22.33 -4.29 10.69
CA ALA A 33 23.73 -4.45 11.07
C ALA A 33 24.66 -3.81 10.03
N ASN A 34 25.88 -3.46 10.45
CA ASN A 34 26.85 -2.85 9.55
C ASN A 34 27.11 -3.76 8.33
N GLY A 35 27.05 -3.15 7.14
CA GLY A 35 27.25 -3.84 5.86
C GLY A 35 26.00 -4.46 5.25
N SER A 36 24.86 -4.52 5.96
CA SER A 36 23.60 -4.99 5.38
C SER A 36 23.06 -4.03 4.32
N HIS A 37 22.39 -4.58 3.32
CA HIS A 37 21.72 -3.77 2.31
C HIS A 37 20.46 -3.11 2.89
N GLU A 38 20.25 -1.83 2.62
CA GLU A 38 19.05 -1.14 3.07
C GLU A 38 17.81 -1.58 2.28
N HIS A 39 16.71 -1.82 3.00
CA HIS A 39 15.41 -2.10 2.40
C HIS A 39 14.35 -1.11 2.91
N PRO A 40 13.28 -0.84 2.13
CA PRO A 40 12.22 0.07 2.57
C PRO A 40 11.60 -0.31 3.92
N TRP A 41 11.53 -1.60 4.25
CA TRP A 41 11.02 -2.05 5.56
C TRP A 41 11.95 -1.75 6.75
N HIS A 42 13.20 -1.37 6.52
CA HIS A 42 14.06 -0.80 7.57
C HIS A 42 13.51 0.55 8.06
N CYS A 43 12.84 1.30 7.17
CA CYS A 43 12.16 2.55 7.47
C CYS A 43 10.81 2.29 8.17
N MET A 44 10.71 2.71 9.44
CA MET A 44 9.50 2.52 10.25
C MET A 44 8.25 3.21 9.66
N PRO A 45 8.31 4.48 9.19
CA PRO A 45 7.19 5.11 8.50
C PRO A 45 6.65 4.29 7.32
N PHE A 46 7.54 3.76 6.47
CA PHE A 46 7.13 2.88 5.37
C PHE A 46 6.51 1.59 5.90
N ALA A 47 7.14 0.92 6.86
CA ALA A 47 6.61 -0.32 7.42
C ALA A 47 5.25 -0.15 8.12
N GLU A 48 5.00 0.98 8.78
CA GLU A 48 3.68 1.31 9.35
C GLU A 48 2.66 1.62 8.24
N GLY A 49 3.02 2.45 7.26
CA GLY A 49 2.16 2.81 6.14
C GLY A 49 1.77 1.62 5.26
N ALA A 50 2.73 0.76 4.93
CA ALA A 50 2.49 -0.44 4.11
C ALA A 50 1.45 -1.38 4.75
N ARG A 51 1.39 -1.46 6.08
CA ARG A 51 0.46 -2.33 6.83
C ARG A 51 -0.90 -1.69 7.12
N TYR A 52 -1.14 -0.47 6.62
CA TYR A 52 -2.32 0.32 6.99
C TYR A 52 -3.62 -0.18 6.35
N GLY A 53 -3.53 -0.91 5.25
CA GLY A 53 -4.69 -1.33 4.46
C GLY A 53 -5.05 -2.82 4.52
N ILE A 54 -5.88 -3.18 3.55
CA ILE A 54 -6.35 -4.52 3.21
C ILE A 54 -5.79 -4.83 1.82
N GLU A 55 -5.07 -5.94 1.67
CA GLU A 55 -4.54 -6.38 0.39
C GLU A 55 -5.52 -7.29 -0.34
N LEU A 56 -5.52 -7.21 -1.68
CA LEU A 56 -6.32 -8.02 -2.57
C LEU A 56 -5.45 -8.95 -3.39
N PHE A 57 -5.80 -10.24 -3.40
CA PHE A 57 -5.05 -11.28 -4.09
C PHE A 57 -5.64 -11.59 -5.45
N TYR A 58 -4.76 -11.85 -6.42
CA TYR A 58 -5.18 -12.27 -7.74
C TYR A 58 -5.81 -13.67 -7.65
N PRO A 59 -7.09 -13.85 -8.06
CA PRO A 59 -7.85 -15.04 -7.70
C PRO A 59 -7.73 -16.19 -8.72
N TYR A 60 -7.05 -15.99 -9.84
CA TYR A 60 -6.93 -16.98 -10.92
C TYR A 60 -5.61 -17.75 -10.82
N GLU A 61 -5.62 -18.98 -11.34
CA GLU A 61 -4.47 -19.89 -11.35
C GLU A 61 -3.47 -19.61 -12.48
N ASN A 62 -3.93 -18.96 -13.55
CA ASN A 62 -3.07 -18.57 -14.67
C ASN A 62 -2.68 -17.11 -14.55
N GLU A 63 -1.41 -16.80 -14.84
CA GLU A 63 -0.93 -15.42 -14.87
C GLU A 63 -1.68 -14.60 -15.92
N LEU A 64 -1.83 -13.31 -15.63
CA LEU A 64 -2.18 -12.31 -16.65
C LEU A 64 -1.00 -11.36 -16.82
N HIS A 65 -0.59 -11.18 -18.07
CA HIS A 65 0.42 -10.25 -18.52
C HIS A 65 -0.27 -9.09 -19.24
N VAL A 66 -0.16 -7.89 -18.69
CA VAL A 66 -0.65 -6.67 -19.32
C VAL A 66 0.55 -5.88 -19.78
N SER A 67 0.74 -5.73 -21.09
CA SER A 67 1.89 -5.04 -21.67
C SER A 67 1.48 -3.86 -22.56
N MET A 68 2.35 -2.87 -22.67
CA MET A 68 2.22 -1.78 -23.64
C MET A 68 3.17 -2.04 -24.81
N ARG A 69 2.60 -2.20 -26.02
CA ARG A 69 3.34 -2.44 -27.26
C ARG A 69 2.77 -1.58 -28.38
N GLU A 70 3.61 -0.79 -29.01
CA GLU A 70 3.23 0.13 -30.09
C GLU A 70 2.08 1.07 -29.67
N GLY A 71 2.12 1.55 -28.42
CA GLY A 71 1.06 2.39 -27.85
C GLY A 71 -0.28 1.68 -27.60
N LYS A 72 -0.33 0.35 -27.69
CA LYS A 72 -1.53 -0.45 -27.43
C LYS A 72 -1.33 -1.37 -26.23
N LEU A 73 -2.37 -1.45 -25.42
CA LEU A 73 -2.48 -2.44 -24.35
C LEU A 73 -2.74 -3.84 -24.94
N ILE A 74 -1.89 -4.78 -24.58
CA ILE A 74 -2.02 -6.19 -24.90
C ILE A 74 -2.23 -6.98 -23.60
N PHE A 75 -3.31 -7.75 -23.55
CA PHE A 75 -3.64 -8.66 -22.46
C PHE A 75 -3.34 -10.08 -22.91
N ASP A 76 -2.44 -10.74 -22.19
CA ASP A 76 -2.07 -12.13 -22.43
C ASP A 76 -2.29 -12.93 -21.15
N GLY A 77 -3.33 -13.77 -21.17
CA GLY A 77 -3.74 -14.57 -20.02
C GLY A 77 -4.88 -15.50 -20.40
N ASP A 78 -4.82 -16.73 -19.93
CA ASP A 78 -5.86 -17.73 -20.14
C ASP A 78 -6.77 -17.80 -18.92
N PHE A 79 -8.01 -17.33 -19.07
CA PHE A 79 -9.01 -17.41 -18.01
C PHE A 79 -9.87 -18.69 -18.14
N GLY A 80 -9.75 -19.44 -19.23
CA GLY A 80 -10.65 -20.53 -19.58
C GLY A 80 -11.93 -20.06 -20.28
N PRO A 81 -12.88 -20.97 -20.54
CA PRO A 81 -14.15 -20.64 -21.18
C PRO A 81 -14.99 -19.70 -20.32
N ASP A 82 -15.87 -18.91 -20.96
CA ASP A 82 -16.85 -18.08 -20.27
C ASP A 82 -17.72 -18.96 -19.34
N PRO A 83 -17.81 -18.63 -18.05
CA PRO A 83 -18.62 -19.40 -17.11
C PRO A 83 -20.15 -19.21 -17.30
N GLU A 84 -20.60 -18.44 -18.29
CA GLU A 84 -22.00 -18.17 -18.63
C GLU A 84 -22.82 -17.57 -17.47
N THR A 85 -22.14 -16.86 -16.56
CA THR A 85 -22.75 -16.22 -15.38
C THR A 85 -23.31 -14.83 -15.65
N GLY A 86 -23.11 -14.31 -16.88
CA GLY A 86 -23.40 -12.92 -17.25
C GLY A 86 -22.38 -11.91 -16.71
N LEU A 87 -21.30 -12.37 -16.06
CA LEU A 87 -20.16 -11.55 -15.65
C LEU A 87 -19.25 -11.26 -16.84
N GLN A 88 -18.42 -10.22 -16.72
CA GLN A 88 -17.49 -9.89 -17.79
C GLN A 88 -16.39 -10.96 -17.89
N TRP A 89 -16.18 -11.49 -19.10
CA TRP A 89 -15.17 -12.51 -19.36
C TRP A 89 -14.39 -12.23 -20.66
N PRO A 90 -13.05 -12.11 -20.63
CA PRO A 90 -12.18 -12.00 -19.46
C PRO A 90 -12.54 -10.82 -18.55
N PRO A 91 -12.20 -10.88 -17.25
CA PRO A 91 -12.60 -9.86 -16.28
C PRO A 91 -11.77 -8.57 -16.40
N PHE A 92 -10.83 -8.51 -17.34
CA PHE A 92 -9.98 -7.36 -17.63
C PHE A 92 -10.36 -6.72 -18.97
N ARG A 93 -10.25 -5.39 -19.06
CA ARG A 93 -10.48 -4.64 -20.30
C ARG A 93 -9.67 -3.36 -20.34
N THR A 94 -9.44 -2.86 -21.54
CA THR A 94 -8.92 -1.50 -21.74
C THR A 94 -9.87 -0.46 -21.15
N PHE A 95 -9.30 0.67 -20.73
CA PHE A 95 -10.03 1.85 -20.31
C PHE A 95 -9.34 3.07 -20.93
N GLY A 96 -9.70 3.35 -22.18
CA GLY A 96 -8.89 4.21 -23.04
C GLY A 96 -7.54 3.56 -23.36
N GLU A 97 -6.55 4.39 -23.67
CA GLU A 97 -5.22 3.94 -24.10
C GLU A 97 -4.24 3.75 -22.94
N THR A 98 -4.43 4.51 -21.86
CA THR A 98 -3.45 4.64 -20.76
C THR A 98 -3.88 3.98 -19.45
N TYR A 99 -5.01 3.28 -19.46
CA TYR A 99 -5.52 2.53 -18.31
C TYR A 99 -6.19 1.23 -18.72
N TYR A 100 -6.34 0.34 -17.74
CA TYR A 100 -7.17 -0.85 -17.86
C TYR A 100 -7.96 -1.09 -16.57
N THR A 101 -9.02 -1.88 -16.65
CA THR A 101 -9.85 -2.22 -15.49
C THR A 101 -9.86 -3.71 -15.24
N TYR A 102 -10.03 -4.08 -13.98
CA TYR A 102 -10.37 -5.42 -13.52
C TYR A 102 -11.72 -5.37 -12.81
N GLN A 103 -12.71 -6.15 -13.28
CA GLN A 103 -13.97 -6.33 -12.56
C GLN A 103 -13.71 -7.15 -11.30
N ILE A 104 -13.73 -6.49 -10.14
CA ILE A 104 -13.55 -7.15 -8.84
C ILE A 104 -14.91 -7.51 -8.24
N LEU A 105 -15.13 -8.80 -8.04
CA LEU A 105 -16.37 -9.32 -7.49
C LEU A 105 -16.38 -9.25 -5.95
N LEU A 106 -16.07 -8.05 -5.44
CA LEU A 106 -15.91 -7.70 -4.04
C LEU A 106 -16.80 -6.49 -3.73
N ASP A 107 -17.59 -6.66 -2.68
CA ASP A 107 -18.44 -5.64 -2.08
C ASP A 107 -17.89 -5.35 -0.67
N ILE A 108 -17.58 -4.09 -0.40
CA ILE A 108 -17.04 -3.61 0.87
C ILE A 108 -18.01 -2.63 1.49
N LYS A 109 -18.45 -2.94 2.71
CA LYS A 109 -19.29 -2.07 3.52
C LYS A 109 -18.45 -1.41 4.61
N VAL A 110 -18.42 -0.08 4.54
CA VAL A 110 -17.90 0.82 5.57
C VAL A 110 -19.04 1.53 6.30
N GLU A 111 -18.76 2.10 7.48
CA GLU A 111 -19.72 2.90 8.25
C GLU A 111 -19.96 4.27 7.59
N GLU A 112 -21.02 4.95 8.02
CA GLU A 112 -21.30 6.33 7.59
C GLU A 112 -20.17 7.28 8.00
N GLY A 113 -19.86 8.24 7.12
CA GLY A 113 -18.69 9.11 7.26
C GLY A 113 -17.36 8.50 6.82
N TRP A 114 -17.35 7.23 6.41
CA TRP A 114 -16.15 6.55 5.89
C TRP A 114 -16.28 6.18 4.42
N ALA A 115 -15.12 6.07 3.78
CA ALA A 115 -14.94 5.57 2.44
C ALA A 115 -13.78 4.59 2.41
N PHE A 116 -13.71 3.77 1.36
CA PHE A 116 -12.50 3.05 1.06
C PHE A 116 -11.83 3.65 -0.18
N ARG A 117 -10.50 3.63 -0.17
CA ARG A 117 -9.67 4.12 -1.27
C ARG A 117 -8.76 3.01 -1.76
N THR A 118 -8.75 2.77 -3.07
CA THR A 118 -7.77 1.88 -3.69
C THR A 118 -6.40 2.55 -3.74
N GLU A 119 -5.34 1.76 -3.63
CA GLU A 119 -3.95 2.17 -3.67
C GLU A 119 -3.13 1.10 -4.39
N PRO A 120 -1.99 1.48 -5.02
CA PRO A 120 -0.98 0.49 -5.41
C PRO A 120 -0.64 -0.40 -4.21
N HIS A 121 -0.46 -1.69 -4.46
CA HIS A 121 0.03 -2.56 -3.39
C HIS A 121 1.43 -2.11 -2.96
N PRO A 122 1.79 -2.08 -1.66
CA PRO A 122 3.11 -1.60 -1.21
C PRO A 122 4.31 -2.31 -1.84
N ARG A 123 4.11 -3.53 -2.36
CA ARG A 123 5.10 -4.25 -3.20
C ARG A 123 5.60 -3.43 -4.39
N PHE A 124 4.77 -2.54 -4.94
CA PHE A 124 5.18 -1.64 -6.01
C PHE A 124 6.43 -0.83 -5.65
N TYR A 125 6.58 -0.43 -4.39
CA TYR A 125 7.73 0.36 -3.94
C TYR A 125 8.99 -0.45 -3.65
N THR A 126 8.87 -1.78 -3.60
CA THR A 126 9.98 -2.71 -3.31
C THR A 126 10.36 -3.56 -4.51
N ASP A 127 9.51 -3.64 -5.53
CA ASP A 127 9.75 -4.40 -6.75
C ASP A 127 10.64 -3.62 -7.74
N PRO A 128 11.81 -4.14 -8.12
CA PRO A 128 12.72 -3.48 -9.05
C PRO A 128 12.42 -3.79 -10.53
N THR A 129 11.37 -4.55 -10.83
CA THR A 129 11.13 -5.12 -12.16
C THR A 129 10.06 -4.38 -12.97
N ASP A 130 9.40 -3.39 -12.36
CA ASP A 130 8.23 -2.68 -12.90
C ASP A 130 7.08 -3.65 -13.26
N SER A 131 7.01 -4.82 -12.61
CA SER A 131 5.99 -5.83 -12.94
C SER A 131 4.73 -5.73 -12.08
N VAL A 132 4.73 -4.89 -11.05
CA VAL A 132 3.59 -4.77 -10.14
C VAL A 132 2.48 -3.92 -10.76
N PRO A 133 1.22 -4.42 -10.83
CA PRO A 133 0.08 -3.61 -11.25
C PRO A 133 -0.09 -2.36 -10.38
N ILE A 134 -0.29 -1.20 -11.02
CA ILE A 134 -0.41 0.09 -10.35
C ILE A 134 -1.88 0.49 -10.28
N ALA A 135 -2.55 0.15 -9.19
CA ALA A 135 -3.93 0.57 -8.96
C ALA A 135 -4.04 2.10 -8.86
N VAL A 136 -4.96 2.68 -9.60
CA VAL A 136 -5.25 4.11 -9.55
C VAL A 136 -6.05 4.40 -8.27
N PRO A 137 -5.78 5.51 -7.57
CA PRO A 137 -6.59 5.92 -6.44
C PRO A 137 -8.04 6.21 -6.86
N ALA A 138 -8.98 5.47 -6.26
CA ALA A 138 -10.40 5.67 -6.41
C ALA A 138 -11.06 5.64 -5.04
N LEU A 139 -11.90 6.63 -4.75
CA LEU A 139 -12.62 6.76 -3.48
C LEU A 139 -14.05 6.24 -3.66
N LEU A 140 -14.42 5.21 -2.89
CA LEU A 140 -15.76 4.65 -2.89
C LEU A 140 -16.40 4.82 -1.51
N ARG A 141 -17.59 5.42 -1.53
CA ARG A 141 -18.35 5.81 -0.33
C ARG A 141 -19.36 4.72 0.02
N GLN A 142 -19.84 4.73 1.26
CA GLN A 142 -20.78 3.72 1.79
C GLN A 142 -22.01 3.47 0.92
N TRP A 143 -22.54 4.49 0.23
CA TRP A 143 -23.77 4.38 -0.56
C TRP A 143 -23.61 3.59 -1.86
N TRP A 144 -22.41 3.08 -2.18
CA TRP A 144 -22.15 2.30 -3.38
C TRP A 144 -22.11 0.78 -3.08
N PRO A 145 -23.25 0.06 -3.14
CA PRO A 145 -23.31 -1.37 -2.84
C PRO A 145 -22.96 -2.28 -4.03
N MET A 146 -22.41 -1.72 -5.12
CA MET A 146 -22.17 -2.48 -6.35
C MET A 146 -20.82 -3.20 -6.33
N MET A 147 -20.78 -4.36 -6.99
CA MET A 147 -19.53 -5.06 -7.28
C MET A 147 -18.61 -4.10 -8.04
N SER A 148 -17.44 -3.83 -7.47
CA SER A 148 -16.57 -2.78 -7.96
C SER A 148 -15.75 -3.24 -9.18
N PHE A 149 -15.08 -2.30 -9.81
CA PHE A 149 -13.89 -2.59 -10.59
C PHE A 149 -12.74 -1.79 -10.00
N ILE A 150 -11.51 -2.21 -10.30
CA ILE A 150 -10.30 -1.43 -10.01
C ILE A 150 -9.72 -0.98 -11.33
N VAL A 151 -9.35 0.30 -11.41
CA VAL A 151 -8.62 0.86 -12.53
C VAL A 151 -7.12 0.76 -12.23
N PHE A 152 -6.35 0.35 -13.21
CA PHE A 152 -4.90 0.32 -13.17
C PHE A 152 -4.34 1.25 -14.24
N LYS A 153 -3.23 1.90 -13.93
CA LYS A 153 -2.43 2.61 -14.92
C LYS A 153 -1.79 1.58 -15.86
N SER A 154 -1.76 1.85 -17.16
CA SER A 154 -1.00 1.02 -18.11
C SER A 154 0.50 1.00 -17.75
N PRO A 155 1.20 -0.12 -18.01
CA PRO A 155 2.66 -0.11 -17.96
C PRO A 155 3.23 0.88 -18.99
N ALA A 156 4.47 1.31 -18.78
CA ALA A 156 5.20 2.06 -19.80
C ALA A 156 5.43 1.20 -21.06
N GLU A 157 5.66 1.84 -22.20
CA GLU A 157 6.01 1.16 -23.45
C GLU A 157 7.16 0.14 -23.25
N GLY A 158 6.96 -1.09 -23.73
CA GLY A 158 7.93 -2.19 -23.56
C GLY A 158 7.96 -2.81 -22.17
N ARG A 159 7.10 -2.39 -21.23
CA ARG A 159 6.95 -2.97 -19.89
C ARG A 159 5.68 -3.80 -19.76
N THR A 160 5.64 -4.64 -18.73
CA THR A 160 4.56 -5.59 -18.49
C THR A 160 4.22 -5.62 -17.01
N HIS A 161 2.97 -5.32 -16.66
CA HIS A 161 2.41 -5.66 -15.36
C HIS A 161 2.01 -7.14 -15.36
N ILE A 162 2.32 -7.86 -14.28
CA ILE A 162 2.07 -9.29 -14.15
C ILE A 162 1.21 -9.54 -12.92
N PHE A 163 0.04 -10.12 -13.13
CA PHE A 163 -0.81 -10.66 -12.07
C PHE A 163 -0.49 -12.13 -11.90
N ARG A 164 0.11 -12.51 -10.77
CA ARG A 164 0.45 -13.91 -10.48
C ARG A 164 -0.47 -14.53 -9.45
N PRO A 165 -0.76 -15.83 -9.56
CA PRO A 165 -1.55 -16.56 -8.57
C PRO A 165 -0.98 -16.39 -7.15
N GLY A 166 -1.85 -16.07 -6.20
CA GLY A 166 -1.45 -15.92 -4.80
C GLY A 166 -0.64 -14.66 -4.49
N GLU A 167 -0.40 -13.78 -5.45
CA GLU A 167 0.23 -12.48 -5.20
C GLU A 167 -0.81 -11.38 -4.99
N PRO A 168 -0.52 -10.41 -4.10
CA PRO A 168 -1.36 -9.23 -3.97
C PRO A 168 -1.12 -8.26 -5.12
N PHE A 169 -2.20 -7.69 -5.66
CA PHE A 169 -2.16 -6.77 -6.80
C PHE A 169 -2.59 -5.35 -6.46
N ALA A 170 -3.29 -5.14 -5.35
CA ALA A 170 -3.73 -3.82 -4.89
C ALA A 170 -3.86 -3.78 -3.37
N GLN A 171 -3.92 -2.57 -2.82
CA GLN A 171 -4.30 -2.31 -1.43
C GLN A 171 -5.56 -1.45 -1.39
N ILE A 172 -6.36 -1.63 -0.35
CA ILE A 172 -7.48 -0.75 -0.01
C ILE A 172 -7.23 -0.21 1.40
N ILE A 173 -7.39 1.10 1.57
CA ILE A 173 -7.39 1.74 2.88
C ILE A 173 -8.79 2.28 3.20
N VAL A 174 -9.13 2.37 4.48
CA VAL A 174 -10.38 2.98 4.95
C VAL A 174 -10.05 4.33 5.54
N ILE A 175 -10.68 5.37 4.99
CA ILE A 175 -10.41 6.78 5.31
C ILE A 175 -11.71 7.55 5.51
N PRO A 176 -11.68 8.72 6.17
CA PRO A 176 -12.83 9.62 6.19
C PRO A 176 -13.35 9.88 4.78
N ALA A 177 -14.67 9.91 4.64
CA ALA A 177 -15.32 10.08 3.34
C ALA A 177 -15.16 11.50 2.78
N GLU A 178 -14.93 12.49 3.64
CA GLU A 178 -14.63 13.87 3.27
C GLU A 178 -13.26 14.27 3.80
N ALA A 179 -12.52 15.02 2.99
CA ALA A 179 -11.27 15.66 3.38
C ALA A 179 -11.60 17.02 4.02
N ASP A 180 -12.08 16.99 5.26
CA ASP A 180 -12.51 18.19 5.99
C ASP A 180 -11.36 18.75 6.85
N PHE A 181 -10.57 19.66 6.27
CA PHE A 181 -9.50 20.36 6.98
C PHE A 181 -9.24 21.74 6.36
N ASP A 182 -8.89 22.70 7.21
CA ASP A 182 -8.37 24.00 6.81
C ASP A 182 -6.84 23.98 6.77
N LEU A 183 -6.27 24.67 5.77
CA LEU A 183 -4.83 24.94 5.72
C LEU A 183 -4.57 26.32 6.30
N ILE A 184 -4.06 26.34 7.53
CA ILE A 184 -3.63 27.56 8.23
C ILE A 184 -2.12 27.55 8.40
N GLU A 185 -1.48 28.70 8.23
CA GLU A 185 -0.06 28.87 8.54
C GLU A 185 0.13 28.84 10.06
N MET A 186 1.20 28.18 10.52
CA MET A 186 1.55 28.16 11.95
C MET A 186 1.90 29.56 12.42
N GLY A 187 1.43 29.92 13.62
CA GLY A 187 1.89 31.15 14.27
C GLY A 187 3.37 31.08 14.63
N GLU A 188 3.99 32.24 14.90
CA GLU A 188 5.41 32.32 15.28
C GLU A 188 5.74 31.45 16.49
N GLU A 189 4.88 31.44 17.50
CA GLU A 189 5.07 30.64 18.72
C GLU A 189 5.01 29.13 18.44
N GLU A 190 4.01 28.68 17.65
CA GLU A 190 3.87 27.27 17.28
C GLU A 190 5.07 26.80 16.44
N ALA A 191 5.50 27.63 15.48
CA ALA A 191 6.67 27.37 14.66
C ALA A 191 7.95 27.30 15.52
N ALA A 192 8.12 28.23 16.46
CA ALA A 192 9.25 28.24 17.39
C ALA A 192 9.25 27.01 18.32
N GLU A 193 8.08 26.57 18.80
CA GLU A 193 7.95 25.34 19.58
C GLU A 193 8.36 24.12 18.75
N ARG A 194 7.85 24.00 17.52
CA ARG A 194 8.19 22.91 16.60
C ARG A 194 9.68 22.87 16.26
N GLU A 195 10.29 24.03 16.08
CA GLU A 195 11.73 24.17 15.87
C GLU A 195 12.53 23.72 17.12
N LEU A 196 12.10 24.13 18.32
CA LEU A 196 12.74 23.69 19.56
C LEU A 196 12.63 22.17 19.74
N GLN A 197 11.48 21.57 19.43
CA GLN A 197 11.29 20.12 19.44
C GLN A 197 12.23 19.42 18.44
N SER A 198 12.34 19.95 17.21
CA SER A 198 13.24 19.45 16.17
C SER A 198 14.71 19.45 16.63
N ARG A 199 15.18 20.57 17.18
CA ARG A 199 16.55 20.71 17.70
C ARG A 199 16.84 19.71 18.81
N ARG A 200 15.90 19.53 19.75
CA ARG A 200 16.05 18.56 20.85
C ARG A 200 16.16 17.13 20.33
N ILE A 201 15.32 16.76 19.36
CA ILE A 201 15.39 15.44 18.71
C ILE A 201 16.76 15.28 18.06
N HIS A 202 17.20 16.27 17.27
CA HIS A 202 18.50 16.22 16.59
C HIS A 202 19.67 16.05 17.56
N GLN A 203 19.71 16.86 18.62
CA GLN A 203 20.74 16.77 19.67
C GLN A 203 20.69 15.42 20.40
N SER A 204 19.51 14.84 20.58
CA SER A 204 19.34 13.56 21.26
C SER A 204 19.77 12.35 20.43
N ARG A 205 19.98 12.46 19.10
CA ARG A 205 20.32 11.29 18.25
C ARG A 205 21.60 10.59 18.68
N THR A 206 22.57 11.35 19.20
CA THR A 206 23.85 10.84 19.72
C THR A 206 23.70 9.96 20.96
N THR A 207 22.53 9.97 21.62
CA THR A 207 22.24 9.15 22.80
C THR A 207 21.07 8.20 22.56
N LEU A 208 19.95 8.70 22.04
CA LEU A 208 18.70 7.97 21.85
C LEU A 208 18.79 6.86 20.79
N GLY A 209 19.61 7.03 19.76
CA GLY A 209 19.76 6.08 18.66
C GLY A 209 21.12 5.37 18.62
N ALA A 210 22.02 5.67 19.56
CA ALA A 210 23.42 5.27 19.47
C ALA A 210 23.63 3.75 19.54
N ASP A 211 22.85 3.05 20.37
CA ASP A 211 22.91 1.60 20.55
C ASP A 211 22.30 0.81 19.37
N THR A 212 21.58 1.49 18.49
CA THR A 212 20.89 0.91 17.33
C THR A 212 21.41 1.46 16.01
N GLN A 213 22.51 2.21 16.05
CA GLN A 213 23.14 2.78 14.87
C GLN A 213 23.81 1.68 14.03
N TRP A 214 23.62 1.73 12.71
CA TRP A 214 24.31 0.88 11.76
C TRP A 214 24.56 1.63 10.44
N ILE A 215 25.53 1.14 9.68
CA ILE A 215 25.93 1.69 8.38
C ILE A 215 25.60 0.65 7.31
N SER A 216 24.79 1.01 6.33
CA SER A 216 24.42 0.08 5.26
C SER A 216 25.55 -0.20 4.28
N SER A 217 25.36 -1.18 3.40
CA SER A 217 26.26 -1.50 2.29
C SER A 217 26.53 -0.30 1.37
N THR A 218 25.64 0.69 1.35
CA THR A 218 25.75 1.94 0.55
C THR A 218 26.27 3.13 1.36
N ASN A 219 26.81 2.90 2.56
CA ASN A 219 27.33 3.92 3.48
C ASN A 219 26.28 4.89 4.04
N THR A 220 25.01 4.49 4.07
CA THR A 220 23.96 5.27 4.73
C THR A 220 23.93 4.94 6.23
N VAL A 221 23.92 5.97 7.08
CA VAL A 221 23.79 5.81 8.53
C VAL A 221 22.32 5.75 8.93
N PHE A 222 21.94 4.67 9.58
CA PHE A 222 20.61 4.47 10.15
C PHE A 222 20.70 4.38 11.66
N ASP A 223 19.63 4.78 12.35
CA ASP A 223 19.49 4.64 13.80
C ASP A 223 18.04 4.34 14.20
N GLY A 224 17.83 3.96 15.47
CA GLY A 224 16.53 3.66 16.02
C GLY A 224 15.71 4.87 16.47
N THR A 225 16.13 6.12 16.23
CA THR A 225 15.55 7.31 16.87
C THR A 225 14.03 7.36 16.75
N TYR A 226 13.50 7.19 15.53
CA TYR A 226 12.06 7.19 15.29
C TYR A 226 11.35 6.08 16.09
N ARG A 227 11.94 4.89 16.17
CA ARG A 227 11.38 3.74 16.91
C ARG A 227 11.31 4.03 18.41
N HIS A 228 12.35 4.64 18.97
CA HIS A 228 12.39 5.04 20.38
C HIS A 228 11.35 6.12 20.68
N LEU A 229 11.26 7.16 19.84
CA LEU A 229 10.25 8.22 19.99
C LEU A 229 8.82 7.67 19.91
N LEU A 230 8.55 6.80 18.93
CA LEU A 230 7.25 6.14 18.78
C LEU A 230 6.90 5.28 19.99
N SER A 231 7.86 4.52 20.51
CA SER A 231 7.70 3.71 21.72
C SER A 231 7.36 4.58 22.94
N ALA A 232 8.11 5.67 23.14
CA ALA A 232 7.88 6.63 24.22
C ALA A 232 6.49 7.29 24.11
N ALA A 233 6.07 7.68 22.91
CA ALA A 233 4.74 8.24 22.66
C ALA A 233 3.62 7.26 23.02
N LYS A 234 3.74 5.99 22.60
CA LYS A 234 2.78 4.92 22.94
C LYS A 234 2.71 4.66 24.44
N GLN A 235 3.84 4.67 25.14
CA GLN A 235 3.86 4.50 26.60
C GLN A 235 3.23 5.68 27.32
N ARG A 236 3.47 6.92 26.88
CA ARG A 236 2.86 8.12 27.45
C ARG A 236 1.35 8.12 27.27
N ALA A 237 0.85 7.71 26.09
CA ALA A 237 -0.58 7.60 25.83
C ALA A 237 -1.27 6.59 26.77
N LYS A 238 -0.63 5.44 27.04
CA LYS A 238 -1.14 4.45 28.01
C LYS A 238 -1.17 4.93 29.46
N LYS A 239 -0.31 5.89 29.82
CA LYS A 239 -0.17 6.41 31.19
C LYS A 239 -1.08 7.58 31.50
N LYS A 240 -1.75 8.20 30.52
CA LYS A 240 -2.83 9.15 30.77
C LYS A 240 -4.12 8.34 30.95
N PRO A 241 -4.66 8.19 32.18
CA PRO A 241 -6.06 7.83 32.31
C PRO A 241 -6.89 9.02 31.81
N GLU A 242 -8.06 8.74 31.26
CA GLU A 242 -9.11 9.77 31.02
C GLU A 242 -9.47 10.51 32.30
#